data_AF-R5MTU7-F1
#
_entry.id   AF-R5MTU7-F1
#
_cell.length_a   1.000
_cell.length_b   1.000
_cell.length_c   1.000
_cell.angle_alpha   90.00
_cell.angle_beta   90.00
_cell.angle_gamma   90.00
#
_symmetry.space_group_name_H-M   'P 1'
#
loop_
_entity.id
_entity.type
_entity.pdbx_description
1 polymer ?
#
loop_
_entity_poly.entity_id
_entity_poly.type
_entity_poly.pdbx_seq_one_letter_code
_entity_poly.pdbx_strand_id
1 'polypeptide(L)'
;MAIVKVKSIEDLGLPDKELMIWSRSKIYYKNGKYLKILNICDRLLSDGTNYNRLQVLEKLSELKGIKYLELPQNLYITDKEFLGYSMPICLGKPLDYLTEDISINKVIKMVMGLLEDIQKISAIGILNPDIWGGNVLFDKNNLYLIDFDNCIYFDDIDLAYKIMGMSLFNLIIDRMLDSYDLNWLNDIDINYIKERIDNLESTDYIAFINLLRLKIARKSQEKIETVGDMRRCLRNEKLWQ
;
A
#
# COMPACT_ATOMS: atom_id res chain seq x y z
N MET A 1 -4.38 0.77 -18.99
CA MET A 1 -5.75 0.35 -18.65
C MET A 1 -6.65 0.67 -19.83
N ALA A 2 -7.80 0.01 -19.99
CA ALA A 2 -8.78 0.32 -21.04
C ALA A 2 -10.20 0.43 -20.44
N ILE A 3 -10.99 1.39 -20.94
CA ILE A 3 -12.42 1.46 -20.66
C ILE A 3 -13.14 0.50 -21.61
N VAL A 4 -13.90 -0.43 -21.06
CA VAL A 4 -14.64 -1.44 -21.82
C VAL A 4 -16.13 -1.23 -21.58
N LYS A 5 -16.82 -0.74 -22.62
CA LYS A 5 -18.26 -0.54 -22.60
C LYS A 5 -18.98 -1.86 -22.86
N VAL A 6 -19.90 -2.23 -21.96
CA VAL A 6 -20.76 -3.41 -22.04
C VAL A 6 -22.22 -3.01 -21.91
N LYS A 7 -23.16 -3.87 -22.30
CA LYS A 7 -24.61 -3.58 -22.16
C LYS A 7 -25.06 -3.81 -20.73
N SER A 8 -24.54 -4.83 -20.07
CA SER A 8 -24.87 -5.17 -18.70
C SER A 8 -23.79 -6.03 -18.04
N ILE A 9 -23.97 -6.37 -16.77
CA ILE A 9 -23.05 -7.25 -16.03
C ILE A 9 -23.02 -8.68 -16.60
N GLU A 10 -24.11 -9.15 -17.20
CA GLU A 10 -24.20 -10.48 -17.80
C GLU A 10 -23.20 -10.65 -18.96
N ASP A 11 -22.90 -9.59 -19.70
CA ASP A 11 -21.90 -9.59 -20.78
C ASP A 11 -20.48 -9.92 -20.27
N LEU A 12 -20.22 -9.71 -18.97
CA LEU A 12 -18.93 -10.06 -18.37
C LEU A 12 -18.76 -11.56 -18.22
N GLY A 13 -19.82 -12.37 -18.36
CA GLY A 13 -19.83 -13.82 -18.25
C GLY A 13 -19.14 -14.30 -16.98
N LEU A 14 -19.56 -13.76 -15.83
CA LEU A 14 -18.96 -14.06 -14.53
C LEU A 14 -19.11 -15.55 -14.21
N PRO A 15 -18.10 -16.18 -13.58
CA PRO A 15 -18.26 -17.53 -13.05
C PRO A 15 -19.39 -17.61 -12.02
N ASP A 16 -20.01 -18.78 -11.89
CA ASP A 16 -21.11 -19.02 -10.96
C ASP A 16 -20.73 -18.79 -9.48
N LYS A 17 -19.44 -18.91 -9.15
CA LYS A 17 -18.94 -18.81 -7.79
C LYS A 17 -17.92 -17.68 -7.65
N GLU A 18 -18.16 -16.81 -6.67
CA GLU A 18 -17.21 -15.82 -6.20
C GLU A 18 -15.99 -16.49 -5.55
N LEU A 19 -14.81 -15.94 -5.81
CA LEU A 19 -13.61 -16.27 -5.05
C LEU A 19 -13.64 -15.63 -3.66
N MET A 20 -14.13 -14.39 -3.59
CA MET A 20 -14.17 -13.61 -2.35
C MET A 20 -15.35 -12.63 -2.37
N ILE A 21 -15.95 -12.40 -1.21
CA ILE A 21 -17.02 -11.43 -1.03
C ILE A 21 -16.55 -10.40 -0.01
N TRP A 22 -16.57 -9.14 -0.41
CA TRP A 22 -16.23 -7.98 0.41
C TRP A 22 -17.48 -7.11 0.65
N SER A 23 -17.36 -6.14 1.56
CA SER A 23 -18.46 -5.26 1.94
C SER A 23 -19.07 -4.47 0.77
N ARG A 24 -18.25 -4.10 -0.22
CA ARG A 24 -18.64 -3.29 -1.39
C ARG A 24 -18.40 -3.95 -2.75
N SER A 25 -17.86 -5.16 -2.77
CA SER A 25 -17.53 -5.82 -4.02
C SER A 25 -17.42 -7.34 -3.89
N LYS A 26 -17.39 -8.00 -5.03
CA LYS A 26 -17.14 -9.43 -5.18
C LYS A 26 -15.95 -9.64 -6.11
N ILE A 27 -15.08 -10.59 -5.76
CA ILE A 27 -13.93 -10.98 -6.58
C ILE A 27 -14.23 -12.29 -7.26
N TYR A 28 -14.04 -12.33 -8.58
CA TYR A 28 -14.14 -13.53 -9.41
C TYR A 28 -12.77 -13.84 -10.03
N TYR A 29 -12.48 -15.11 -10.25
CA TYR A 29 -11.34 -15.55 -11.04
C TYR A 29 -11.80 -15.99 -12.43
N LYS A 30 -11.28 -15.36 -13.48
CA LYS A 30 -11.62 -15.68 -14.87
C LYS A 30 -10.43 -15.44 -15.78
N ASN A 31 -10.13 -16.42 -16.63
CA ASN A 31 -9.11 -16.31 -17.69
C ASN A 31 -7.74 -15.81 -17.17
N GLY A 32 -7.28 -16.30 -16.01
CA GLY A 32 -5.99 -15.93 -15.44
C GLY A 32 -5.93 -14.52 -14.84
N LYS A 33 -7.08 -13.90 -14.55
CA LYS A 33 -7.19 -12.57 -13.94
C LYS A 33 -8.25 -12.55 -12.85
N TYR A 34 -8.14 -11.57 -11.96
CA TYR A 34 -9.23 -11.24 -11.05
C TYR A 34 -10.17 -10.22 -11.70
N LEU A 35 -11.47 -10.37 -11.47
CA LEU A 35 -12.48 -9.36 -11.73
C LEU A 35 -13.08 -8.93 -10.39
N LYS A 36 -12.89 -7.67 -10.03
CA LYS A 36 -13.56 -7.03 -8.90
C LYS A 36 -14.81 -6.35 -9.42
N ILE A 37 -15.96 -6.80 -8.94
CA ILE A 37 -17.28 -6.32 -9.34
C ILE A 37 -17.90 -5.61 -8.15
N LEU A 38 -18.28 -4.35 -8.31
CA LEU A 38 -18.90 -3.55 -7.26
C LEU A 38 -20.28 -4.10 -6.90
N ASN A 39 -20.76 -3.87 -5.69
CA ASN A 39 -22.14 -4.20 -5.32
C ASN A 39 -23.12 -3.26 -6.02
N ILE A 40 -24.37 -3.69 -6.25
CA ILE A 40 -25.37 -2.93 -7.02
C ILE A 40 -25.54 -1.50 -6.49
N CYS A 41 -25.54 -1.33 -5.16
CA CYS A 41 -25.64 -0.01 -4.52
C CYS A 41 -24.44 0.92 -4.77
N ASP A 42 -23.29 0.38 -5.18
CA ASP A 42 -22.04 1.11 -5.37
C ASP A 42 -21.71 1.34 -6.87
N ARG A 43 -22.63 1.02 -7.80
CA ARG A 43 -22.35 1.03 -9.25
C ARG A 43 -22.81 2.26 -10.00
N LEU A 44 -23.82 2.99 -9.52
CA LEU A 44 -24.45 4.05 -10.30
C LEU A 44 -23.49 5.22 -10.54
N LEU A 45 -23.35 5.65 -11.80
CA LEU A 45 -22.55 6.84 -12.16
C LEU A 45 -23.25 8.15 -11.80
N SER A 46 -24.54 8.12 -11.51
CA SER A 46 -25.25 9.27 -10.93
C SER A 46 -24.83 9.53 -9.47
N ASP A 47 -24.21 8.56 -8.80
CA ASP A 47 -23.56 8.77 -7.52
C ASP A 47 -22.19 9.41 -7.73
N GLY A 48 -22.01 10.61 -7.20
CA GLY A 48 -20.74 11.36 -7.29
C GLY A 48 -19.55 10.57 -6.75
N THR A 49 -19.74 9.72 -5.74
CA THR A 49 -18.65 8.89 -5.20
C THR A 49 -18.15 7.89 -6.24
N ASN A 50 -19.07 7.16 -6.91
CA ASN A 50 -18.65 6.15 -7.88
C ASN A 50 -18.22 6.75 -9.22
N TYR A 51 -18.78 7.89 -9.62
CA TYR A 51 -18.28 8.67 -10.74
C TYR A 51 -16.84 9.14 -10.50
N ASN A 52 -16.55 9.68 -9.31
CA ASN A 52 -15.19 10.09 -8.93
C ASN A 52 -14.23 8.89 -8.93
N ARG A 53 -14.66 7.73 -8.41
CA ARG A 53 -13.86 6.50 -8.46
C ARG A 53 -13.45 6.15 -9.89
N LEU A 54 -14.41 6.16 -10.83
CA LEU A 54 -14.11 5.89 -12.24
C LEU A 54 -13.07 6.88 -12.78
N GLN A 55 -13.27 8.18 -12.58
CA GLN A 55 -12.34 9.20 -13.06
C GLN A 55 -10.93 9.07 -12.46
N VAL A 56 -10.82 8.73 -11.17
CA VAL A 56 -9.53 8.53 -10.51
C VAL A 56 -8.81 7.31 -11.08
N LEU A 57 -9.53 6.19 -11.27
CA LEU A 57 -8.96 4.98 -11.88
C LEU A 57 -8.54 5.22 -13.34
N GLU A 58 -9.33 5.98 -14.11
CA GLU A 58 -8.97 6.42 -15.45
C GLU A 58 -7.67 7.24 -15.43
N LYS A 59 -7.55 8.20 -14.51
CA LYS A 59 -6.34 9.03 -14.40
C LYS A 59 -5.11 8.22 -13.98
N LEU A 60 -5.26 7.26 -13.06
CA LEU A 60 -4.19 6.33 -12.69
C LEU A 60 -3.69 5.51 -13.89
N SER A 61 -4.55 5.27 -14.89
CA SER A 61 -4.15 4.54 -16.10
C SER A 61 -3.12 5.25 -16.98
N GLU A 62 -2.98 6.56 -16.81
CA GLU A 62 -2.05 7.39 -17.57
C GLU A 62 -0.62 7.31 -17.02
N LEU A 63 -0.44 6.74 -15.82
CA LEU A 63 0.86 6.57 -15.20
C LEU A 63 1.76 5.67 -16.05
N LYS A 64 2.97 6.14 -16.33
CA LYS A 64 4.01 5.42 -17.08
C LYS A 64 5.16 5.02 -16.17
N GLY A 65 5.80 3.90 -16.50
CA GLY A 65 6.98 3.43 -15.78
C GLY A 65 6.72 3.06 -14.32
N ILE A 66 5.48 2.68 -13.98
CA ILE A 66 5.13 2.10 -12.69
C ILE A 66 5.62 0.63 -12.64
N LYS A 67 6.03 0.17 -11.46
CA LYS A 67 6.56 -1.18 -11.26
C LYS A 67 5.91 -1.90 -10.07
N TYR A 68 5.47 -1.13 -9.08
CA TYR A 68 5.04 -1.61 -7.77
C TYR A 68 3.57 -1.24 -7.49
N LEU A 69 2.82 -0.78 -8.49
CA LEU A 69 1.39 -0.54 -8.41
C LEU A 69 0.65 -1.60 -9.23
N GLU A 70 -0.22 -2.36 -8.58
CA GLU A 70 -1.10 -3.32 -9.27
C GLU A 70 -2.39 -2.61 -9.68
N LEU A 71 -2.27 -1.76 -10.71
CA LEU A 71 -3.41 -1.00 -11.22
C LEU A 71 -4.41 -1.91 -11.98
N PRO A 72 -5.69 -1.51 -12.02
CA PRO A 72 -6.66 -2.15 -12.90
C PRO A 72 -6.20 -2.20 -14.37
N GLN A 73 -6.65 -3.23 -15.08
CA GLN A 73 -6.36 -3.42 -16.51
C GLN A 73 -7.52 -2.96 -17.39
N ASN A 74 -8.74 -3.41 -17.10
CA ASN A 74 -9.95 -2.99 -17.81
C ASN A 74 -10.98 -2.49 -16.82
N LEU A 75 -11.55 -1.31 -17.07
CA LEU A 75 -12.69 -0.76 -16.34
C LEU A 75 -13.96 -1.07 -17.12
N TYR A 76 -14.91 -1.79 -16.52
CA TYR A 76 -16.14 -2.20 -17.18
C TYR A 76 -17.27 -1.22 -16.85
N ILE A 77 -17.85 -0.61 -17.88
CA ILE A 77 -18.89 0.41 -17.72
C ILE A 77 -20.11 0.10 -18.60
N THR A 78 -21.28 0.56 -18.16
CA THR A 78 -22.47 0.77 -19.00
C THR A 78 -22.69 2.27 -19.19
N ASP A 79 -23.79 2.67 -19.83
CA ASP A 79 -24.19 4.08 -19.90
C ASP A 79 -24.52 4.70 -18.54
N LYS A 80 -24.83 3.88 -17.53
CA LYS A 80 -25.32 4.33 -16.22
C LYS A 80 -24.49 3.86 -15.04
N GLU A 81 -23.60 2.89 -15.24
CA GLU A 81 -22.91 2.20 -14.15
C GLU A 81 -21.43 2.01 -14.44
N PHE A 82 -20.61 2.16 -13.40
CA PHE A 82 -19.30 1.54 -13.35
C PHE A 82 -19.44 0.20 -12.60
N LEU A 83 -19.27 -0.90 -13.33
CA LEU A 83 -19.52 -2.25 -12.84
C LEU A 83 -18.38 -2.77 -11.96
N GLY A 84 -17.15 -2.32 -12.25
CA GLY A 84 -15.92 -2.81 -11.63
C GLY A 84 -14.82 -2.99 -12.67
N TYR A 85 -13.81 -3.80 -12.36
CA TYR A 85 -12.62 -3.87 -13.17
C TYR A 85 -11.90 -5.21 -13.09
N SER A 86 -11.04 -5.47 -14.08
CA SER A 86 -10.08 -6.57 -14.02
C SER A 86 -8.74 -6.10 -13.48
N MET A 87 -8.03 -6.97 -12.77
CA MET A 87 -6.69 -6.71 -12.25
C MET A 87 -5.80 -7.96 -12.43
N PRO A 88 -4.46 -7.77 -12.53
CA PRO A 88 -3.53 -8.89 -12.52
C PRO A 88 -3.60 -9.66 -11.19
N ILE A 89 -3.13 -10.90 -11.20
CA ILE A 89 -2.93 -11.67 -9.98
C ILE A 89 -1.60 -11.25 -9.38
N CYS A 90 -1.64 -10.53 -8.26
CA CYS A 90 -0.44 -10.32 -7.46
C CYS A 90 -0.21 -11.57 -6.60
N LEU A 91 0.96 -12.21 -6.76
CA LEU A 91 1.33 -13.41 -6.00
C LEU A 91 1.92 -13.09 -4.62
N GLY A 92 2.02 -11.80 -4.27
CA GLY A 92 2.45 -11.36 -2.95
C GLY A 92 1.46 -11.74 -1.86
N LYS A 93 1.96 -11.82 -0.62
CA LYS A 93 1.15 -11.93 0.59
C LYS A 93 0.98 -10.55 1.22
N PRO A 94 -0.07 -10.31 2.02
CA PRO A 94 -0.16 -9.10 2.83
C PRO A 94 1.15 -8.85 3.61
N LEU A 95 1.52 -7.59 3.81
CA LEU A 95 2.77 -7.22 4.49
C LEU A 95 2.87 -7.77 5.92
N ASP A 96 1.74 -8.13 6.52
CA ASP A 96 1.61 -8.88 7.77
C ASP A 96 2.42 -10.19 7.77
N TYR A 97 2.72 -10.74 6.60
CA TYR A 97 3.54 -11.95 6.41
C TYR A 97 5.03 -11.64 6.16
N LEU A 98 5.50 -10.43 6.48
CA LEU A 98 6.93 -10.08 6.43
C LEU A 98 7.74 -11.05 7.29
N THR A 99 8.66 -11.76 6.64
CA THR A 99 9.43 -12.84 7.25
C THR A 99 10.65 -12.31 8.00
N GLU A 100 11.06 -13.00 9.06
CA GLU A 100 12.18 -12.57 9.91
C GLU A 100 13.55 -12.66 9.22
N ASP A 101 13.70 -13.56 8.24
CA ASP A 101 14.95 -13.78 7.50
C ASP A 101 15.28 -12.69 6.47
N ILE A 102 14.36 -11.74 6.23
CA ILE A 102 14.62 -10.68 5.27
C ILE A 102 15.61 -9.65 5.82
N SER A 103 16.63 -9.31 5.02
CA SER A 103 17.59 -8.28 5.40
C SER A 103 16.95 -6.89 5.43
N ILE A 104 17.34 -6.04 6.38
CA ILE A 104 16.88 -4.65 6.49
C ILE A 104 17.19 -3.84 5.23
N ASN A 105 18.35 -4.06 4.63
CA ASN A 105 18.72 -3.40 3.37
C ASN A 105 17.77 -3.76 2.23
N LYS A 106 17.22 -4.98 2.22
CA LYS A 106 16.22 -5.39 1.23
C LYS A 106 14.89 -4.71 1.51
N VAL A 107 14.47 -4.61 2.78
CA VAL A 107 13.29 -3.83 3.17
C VAL A 107 13.39 -2.38 2.70
N ILE A 108 14.52 -1.71 2.99
CA ILE A 108 14.80 -0.35 2.53
C ILE A 108 14.65 -0.22 1.01
N LYS A 109 15.26 -1.13 0.24
CA LYS A 109 15.15 -1.11 -1.24
C LYS A 109 13.71 -1.25 -1.73
N MET A 110 12.92 -2.12 -1.11
CA MET A 110 11.52 -2.28 -1.48
C MET A 110 10.68 -1.03 -1.16
N VAL A 111 10.92 -0.42 0.01
CA VAL A 111 10.26 0.82 0.42
C VAL A 111 10.59 1.96 -0.53
N MET A 112 11.87 2.14 -0.87
CA MET A 112 12.30 3.16 -1.83
C MET A 112 11.60 2.96 -3.19
N GLY A 113 11.55 1.73 -3.69
CA GLY A 113 10.88 1.42 -4.95
C GLY A 113 9.39 1.79 -4.92
N LEU A 114 8.67 1.44 -3.86
CA LEU A 114 7.26 1.78 -3.75
C LEU A 114 7.04 3.30 -3.54
N LEU A 115 7.92 4.00 -2.81
CA LEU A 115 7.87 5.45 -2.67
C LEU A 115 8.03 6.17 -4.01
N GLU A 116 8.88 5.67 -4.92
CA GLU A 116 9.01 6.22 -6.28
C GLU A 116 7.69 6.15 -7.06
N ASP A 117 6.92 5.09 -6.89
CA ASP A 117 5.60 4.96 -7.52
C ASP A 117 4.52 5.78 -6.81
N ILE A 118 4.58 5.90 -5.48
CA ILE A 118 3.71 6.81 -4.70
C ILE A 118 3.91 8.28 -5.13
N GLN A 119 5.16 8.68 -5.37
CA GLN A 119 5.48 10.02 -5.91
C GLN A 119 4.81 10.26 -7.28
N LYS A 120 4.70 9.22 -8.12
CA LYS A 120 4.00 9.33 -9.42
C LYS A 120 2.50 9.49 -9.24
N ILE A 121 1.90 8.80 -8.27
CA ILE A 121 0.48 8.96 -7.92
C ILE A 121 0.21 10.39 -7.44
N SER A 122 1.01 10.91 -6.49
CA SER A 122 0.81 12.26 -5.99
C SER A 122 1.05 13.33 -7.05
N ALA A 123 2.03 13.14 -7.94
CA ALA A 123 2.35 14.06 -9.03
C ALA A 123 1.18 14.29 -10.02
N ILE A 124 0.25 13.34 -10.13
CA ILE A 124 -0.98 13.50 -10.90
C ILE A 124 -2.16 13.98 -10.04
N GLY A 125 -1.92 14.51 -8.84
CA GLY A 125 -2.93 15.07 -7.96
C GLY A 125 -3.89 14.02 -7.39
N ILE A 126 -3.36 12.84 -7.05
CA ILE A 126 -4.13 11.76 -6.43
C ILE A 126 -3.57 11.46 -5.04
N LEU A 127 -4.48 11.30 -4.08
CA LEU A 127 -4.19 10.78 -2.75
C LEU A 127 -4.84 9.40 -2.61
N ASN A 128 -4.05 8.39 -2.21
CA ASN A 128 -4.59 7.12 -1.71
C ASN A 128 -4.61 7.14 -0.18
N PRO A 129 -5.76 7.33 0.48
CA PRO A 129 -5.85 7.31 1.94
C PRO A 129 -5.78 5.90 2.53
N ASP A 130 -5.79 4.84 1.70
CA ASP A 130 -6.02 3.46 2.10
C ASP A 130 -4.75 2.60 2.05
N ILE A 131 -3.61 3.17 2.45
CA ILE A 131 -2.32 2.46 2.54
C ILE A 131 -2.19 1.82 3.93
N TRP A 132 -2.54 0.54 4.03
CA TRP A 132 -2.43 -0.28 5.26
C TRP A 132 -2.12 -1.75 4.93
N GLY A 133 -1.95 -2.59 5.96
CA GLY A 133 -1.43 -3.97 5.83
C GLY A 133 -2.17 -4.88 4.85
N GLY A 134 -3.48 -4.69 4.67
CA GLY A 134 -4.28 -5.44 3.70
C GLY A 134 -4.03 -5.05 2.24
N ASN A 135 -3.59 -3.81 2.00
CA ASN A 135 -3.42 -3.23 0.66
C ASN A 135 -1.96 -3.13 0.22
N VAL A 136 -1.01 -3.51 1.08
CA VAL A 136 0.40 -3.63 0.73
C VAL A 136 0.80 -5.10 0.71
N LEU A 137 1.16 -5.59 -0.47
CA LEU A 137 1.58 -6.97 -0.70
C LEU A 137 3.10 -7.09 -0.79
N PHE A 138 3.61 -8.27 -0.44
CA PHE A 138 5.02 -8.60 -0.32
C PHE A 138 5.30 -9.99 -0.93
N ASP A 139 6.25 -10.07 -1.86
CA ASP A 139 6.62 -11.32 -2.57
C ASP A 139 8.03 -11.83 -2.23
N LYS A 140 8.61 -11.39 -1.10
CA LYS A 140 10.03 -11.53 -0.71
C LYS A 140 10.99 -10.59 -1.39
N ASN A 141 10.70 -10.09 -2.58
CA ASN A 141 11.61 -9.27 -3.38
C ASN A 141 11.17 -7.82 -3.49
N ASN A 142 9.87 -7.57 -3.52
CA ASN A 142 9.25 -6.28 -3.76
C ASN A 142 8.05 -6.08 -2.82
N LEU A 143 7.64 -4.82 -2.69
CA LEU A 143 6.35 -4.41 -2.16
C LEU A 143 5.47 -3.96 -3.32
N TYR A 144 4.17 -4.24 -3.23
CA TYR A 144 3.18 -3.79 -4.20
C TYR A 144 2.02 -3.14 -3.48
N LEU A 145 1.53 -2.01 -4.02
CA LEU A 145 0.29 -1.38 -3.57
C LEU A 145 -0.87 -1.84 -4.45
N ILE A 146 -1.93 -2.28 -3.80
CA ILE A 146 -3.19 -2.70 -4.42
C ILE A 146 -4.35 -1.85 -3.90
N ASP A 147 -5.53 -2.06 -4.48
CA ASP A 147 -6.81 -1.43 -4.10
C ASP A 147 -6.81 0.10 -4.13
N PHE A 148 -7.25 0.64 -5.27
CA PHE A 148 -7.27 2.08 -5.54
C PHE A 148 -8.70 2.66 -5.51
N ASP A 149 -9.68 1.91 -4.98
CA ASP A 149 -11.10 2.28 -5.03
C ASP A 149 -11.47 3.51 -4.21
N ASN A 150 -10.64 3.82 -3.20
CA ASN A 150 -10.82 4.92 -2.26
C ASN A 150 -9.89 6.10 -2.55
N CYS A 151 -9.15 6.07 -3.67
CA CYS A 151 -8.32 7.19 -4.09
C CYS A 151 -9.18 8.40 -4.41
N ILE A 152 -8.65 9.59 -4.13
CA ILE A 152 -9.34 10.86 -4.34
C ILE A 152 -8.44 11.86 -5.07
N TYR A 153 -9.05 12.83 -5.72
CA TYR A 153 -8.34 14.03 -6.16
C TYR A 153 -7.84 14.82 -4.96
N PHE A 154 -6.61 15.33 -5.07
CA PHE A 154 -5.96 16.09 -4.01
C PHE A 154 -5.00 17.11 -4.62
N ASP A 155 -5.25 18.40 -4.32
CA ASP A 155 -4.58 19.50 -4.99
C ASP A 155 -3.13 19.70 -4.50
N ASP A 156 -2.87 19.42 -3.22
CA ASP A 156 -1.54 19.57 -2.63
C ASP A 156 -0.70 18.31 -2.87
N ILE A 157 0.08 18.33 -3.96
CA ILE A 157 0.93 17.23 -4.40
C ILE A 157 1.95 16.81 -3.33
N ASP A 158 2.57 17.77 -2.66
CA ASP A 158 3.60 17.51 -1.64
C ASP A 158 2.96 16.85 -0.42
N LEU A 159 1.83 17.40 0.04
CA LEU A 159 1.10 16.85 1.17
C LEU A 159 0.53 15.44 0.84
N ALA A 160 0.02 15.21 -0.38
CA ALA A 160 -0.42 13.88 -0.80
C ALA A 160 0.72 12.85 -0.74
N TYR A 161 1.92 13.22 -1.24
CA TYR A 161 3.09 12.37 -1.16
C TYR A 161 3.46 12.06 0.30
N LYS A 162 3.52 13.08 1.15
CA LYS A 162 3.89 12.94 2.57
C LYS A 162 2.90 12.07 3.34
N ILE A 163 1.60 12.24 3.12
CA ILE A 163 0.57 11.41 3.76
C ILE A 163 0.74 9.94 3.33
N MET A 164 0.83 9.66 2.03
CA MET A 164 1.00 8.29 1.53
C MET A 164 2.32 7.66 1.98
N GLY A 165 3.40 8.42 1.91
CA GLY A 165 4.74 8.01 2.34
C GLY A 165 4.79 7.71 3.84
N MET A 166 4.18 8.55 4.67
CA MET A 166 4.08 8.34 6.12
C MET A 166 3.25 7.08 6.44
N SER A 167 2.13 6.86 5.75
CA SER A 167 1.31 5.65 5.95
C SER A 167 2.09 4.37 5.62
N LEU A 168 2.81 4.34 4.49
CA LEU A 168 3.68 3.21 4.14
C LEU A 168 4.79 3.04 5.18
N PHE A 169 5.44 4.13 5.57
CA PHE A 169 6.54 4.11 6.53
C PHE A 169 6.11 3.56 7.89
N ASN A 170 5.00 4.07 8.45
CA ASN A 170 4.47 3.59 9.73
C ASN A 170 4.17 2.09 9.65
N LEU A 171 3.50 1.65 8.57
CA LEU A 171 3.23 0.23 8.37
C LEU A 171 4.51 -0.61 8.32
N ILE A 172 5.57 -0.14 7.67
CA ILE A 172 6.85 -0.85 7.62
C ILE A 172 7.51 -0.90 9.00
N ILE A 173 7.53 0.21 9.73
CA ILE A 173 8.09 0.29 11.08
C ILE A 173 7.37 -0.69 12.01
N ASP A 174 6.04 -0.71 12.00
CA ASP A 174 5.25 -1.62 12.83
C ASP A 174 5.62 -3.08 12.58
N ARG A 175 5.74 -3.45 11.30
CA ARG A 175 6.07 -4.81 10.90
C ARG A 175 7.52 -5.15 11.18
N MET A 176 8.44 -4.20 11.11
CA MET A 176 9.84 -4.43 11.45
C MET A 176 10.06 -4.59 12.95
N LEU A 177 9.35 -3.83 13.78
CA LEU A 177 9.57 -3.78 15.22
C LEU A 177 8.69 -4.76 16.01
N ASP A 178 7.56 -5.20 15.46
CA ASP A 178 6.57 -6.05 16.17
C ASP A 178 6.04 -5.38 17.46
N SER A 179 6.24 -4.06 17.61
CA SER A 179 5.67 -3.22 18.67
C SER A 179 5.82 -1.74 18.33
N TYR A 180 4.82 -0.95 18.72
CA TYR A 180 4.85 0.52 18.63
C TYR A 180 5.65 1.20 19.74
N ASP A 181 5.97 0.48 20.82
CA ASP A 181 6.60 1.08 21.99
C ASP A 181 8.12 1.16 21.81
N LEU A 182 8.56 2.30 21.29
CA LEU A 182 9.97 2.70 21.20
C LEU A 182 10.45 3.49 22.45
N ASN A 183 9.66 3.59 23.52
CA ASN A 183 10.02 4.39 24.70
C ASN A 183 11.35 3.92 25.33
N TRP A 184 11.69 2.64 25.18
CA TRP A 184 12.97 2.09 25.64
C TRP A 184 14.19 2.58 24.83
N LEU A 185 13.98 3.05 23.60
CA LEU A 185 15.03 3.61 22.75
C LEU A 185 15.32 5.08 23.07
N ASN A 186 14.44 5.77 23.83
CA ASN A 186 14.47 7.20 24.20
C ASN A 186 15.73 7.96 23.76
N ASP A 187 15.74 8.37 22.49
CA ASP A 187 16.90 8.95 21.84
C ASP A 187 16.49 10.23 21.12
N ILE A 188 17.22 11.31 21.38
CA ILE A 188 16.87 12.64 20.90
C ILE A 188 16.83 12.72 19.36
N ASP A 189 17.71 12.00 18.67
CA ASP A 189 17.77 12.01 17.20
C ASP A 189 16.59 11.25 16.60
N ILE A 190 16.24 10.10 17.18
CA ILE A 190 15.08 9.30 16.76
C ILE A 190 13.79 10.11 16.98
N ASN A 191 13.62 10.67 18.18
CA ASN A 191 12.42 11.44 18.54
C ASN A 191 12.26 12.65 17.61
N TYR A 192 13.35 13.38 17.34
CA TYR A 192 13.34 14.54 16.44
C TYR A 192 12.91 14.17 15.01
N ILE A 193 13.49 13.12 14.43
CA ILE A 193 13.11 12.70 13.06
C ILE A 193 11.68 12.18 13.02
N LYS A 194 11.25 11.40 14.03
CA LYS A 194 9.89 10.87 14.12
C LYS A 194 8.86 11.99 14.20
N GLU A 195 9.07 12.98 15.07
CA GLU A 195 8.19 14.14 15.22
C GLU A 195 8.04 14.90 13.90
N ARG A 196 9.14 15.12 13.17
CA ARG A 196 9.09 15.78 11.87
C ARG A 196 8.35 14.96 10.81
N ILE A 197 8.47 13.64 10.83
CA ILE A 197 7.69 12.76 9.95
C ILE A 197 6.21 12.84 10.30
N ASP A 198 5.86 12.77 11.58
CA ASP A 198 4.48 12.78 12.07
C ASP A 198 3.78 14.13 11.81
N ASN A 199 4.55 15.22 11.82
CA ASN A 199 4.09 16.56 11.46
C ASN A 199 4.13 16.82 9.93
N LEU A 200 4.49 15.83 9.10
CA LEU A 200 4.60 15.94 7.64
C LEU A 200 5.63 17.00 7.19
N GLU A 201 6.66 17.23 7.99
CA GLU A 201 7.77 18.16 7.74
C GLU A 201 9.02 17.48 7.16
N SER A 202 9.06 16.14 7.14
CA SER A 202 10.15 15.35 6.58
C SER A 202 9.65 14.06 5.93
N THR A 203 10.38 13.59 4.93
CA THR A 203 10.20 12.30 4.25
C THR A 203 11.45 11.42 4.40
N ASP A 204 12.27 11.66 5.42
CA ASP A 204 13.54 10.97 5.66
C ASP A 204 13.35 9.56 6.26
N TYR A 205 12.37 8.81 5.73
CA TYR A 205 11.97 7.48 6.18
C TYR A 205 13.15 6.49 6.21
N ILE A 206 14.03 6.55 5.20
CA ILE A 206 15.19 5.65 5.09
C ILE A 206 16.28 6.02 6.11
N ALA A 207 16.48 7.32 6.37
CA ALA A 207 17.40 7.75 7.41
C ALA A 207 16.91 7.28 8.77
N PHE A 208 15.61 7.37 9.03
CA PHE A 208 15.00 6.87 10.27
C PHE A 208 15.20 5.37 10.46
N ILE A 209 14.91 4.54 9.46
CA ILE A 209 15.11 3.08 9.54
C ILE A 209 16.58 2.74 9.82
N ASN A 210 17.52 3.42 9.17
CA ASN A 210 18.95 3.20 9.41
C ASN A 210 19.40 3.68 10.79
N LEU A 211 18.86 4.79 11.28
CA LEU A 211 19.15 5.31 12.61
C LEU A 211 18.65 4.34 13.69
N LEU A 212 17.41 3.85 13.56
CA LEU A 212 16.87 2.81 14.43
C LEU A 212 17.78 1.59 14.47
N ARG A 213 18.11 1.04 13.30
CA ARG A 213 19.01 -0.11 13.18
C ARG A 213 20.35 0.13 13.90
N LEU A 214 20.95 1.30 13.72
CA LEU A 214 22.22 1.68 14.35
C LEU A 214 22.10 1.75 15.88
N LYS A 215 21.06 2.42 16.38
CA LYS A 215 20.87 2.64 17.82
C LYS A 215 20.53 1.33 18.54
N ILE A 216 19.71 0.47 17.95
CA ILE A 216 19.40 -0.88 18.45
C ILE A 216 20.67 -1.73 18.47
N ALA A 217 21.46 -1.75 17.39
CA ALA A 217 22.71 -2.51 17.34
C ALA A 217 23.70 -2.09 18.45
N ARG A 218 23.82 -0.78 18.70
CA ARG A 218 24.70 -0.26 19.75
C ARG A 218 24.24 -0.65 21.15
N LYS A 219 22.94 -0.56 21.43
CA LYS A 219 22.39 -0.85 22.75
C LYS A 219 22.41 -2.34 23.08
N SER A 220 22.02 -3.17 22.12
CA SER A 220 22.02 -4.64 22.25
C SER A 220 23.41 -5.28 22.13
N GLN A 221 24.40 -4.54 21.62
CA GLN A 221 25.71 -5.08 21.21
C GLN A 221 25.61 -6.22 20.15
N GLU A 222 24.48 -6.31 19.46
CA GLU A 222 24.23 -7.28 18.39
C GLU A 222 24.35 -6.62 17.00
N LYS A 223 24.76 -7.42 16.02
CA LYS A 223 24.67 -7.03 14.62
C LYS A 223 23.24 -7.18 14.14
N ILE A 224 22.62 -6.10 13.69
CA ILE A 224 21.27 -6.12 13.10
C ILE A 224 21.40 -6.21 11.59
N GLU A 225 21.07 -7.35 10.99
CA GLU A 225 21.07 -7.52 9.53
C GLU A 225 19.68 -7.79 8.98
N THR A 226 18.86 -8.49 9.74
CA THR A 226 17.53 -8.95 9.36
C THR A 226 16.43 -8.34 10.22
N VAL A 227 15.18 -8.47 9.77
CA VAL A 227 14.01 -8.13 10.57
C VAL A 227 13.97 -8.97 11.85
N GLY A 228 14.35 -10.24 11.78
CA GLY A 228 14.45 -11.13 12.93
C GLY A 228 15.44 -10.65 13.98
N ASP A 229 16.62 -10.16 13.57
CA ASP A 229 17.59 -9.60 14.51
C ASP A 229 17.00 -8.40 15.26
N MET A 230 16.33 -7.50 14.54
CA MET A 230 15.70 -6.33 15.13
C MET A 230 14.64 -6.71 16.17
N ARG A 231 13.72 -7.62 15.80
CA ARG A 231 12.68 -8.14 16.71
C ARG A 231 13.26 -8.88 17.91
N ARG A 232 14.33 -9.66 17.73
CA ARG A 232 15.01 -10.39 18.79
C ARG A 232 15.57 -9.44 19.85
N CYS A 233 16.30 -8.40 19.43
CA CYS A 233 16.85 -7.42 20.36
C CYS A 233 15.74 -6.69 21.14
N LEU A 234 14.64 -6.34 20.47
CA LEU A 234 13.47 -5.72 21.08
C LEU A 234 12.80 -6.62 22.14
N ARG A 235 12.64 -7.91 21.85
CA ARG A 235 12.04 -8.88 22.79
C ARG A 235 12.95 -9.14 23.98
N ASN A 236 14.26 -9.19 23.78
CA ASN A 236 15.23 -9.38 24.85
C ASN A 236 15.27 -8.17 25.79
N GLU A 237 15.21 -6.94 25.28
CA GLU A 237 15.19 -5.72 26.11
C GLU A 237 13.95 -5.62 27.03
N LYS A 238 12.78 -6.12 26.59
CA LYS A 238 11.59 -6.22 27.44
C LYS A 238 11.74 -7.17 28.62
N LEU A 239 12.73 -8.06 28.62
CA LEU A 239 13.04 -8.94 29.75
C LEU A 239 13.93 -8.24 30.80
N TRP A 240 14.48 -7.07 30.48
CA TRP A 240 15.39 -6.31 31.36
C TRP A 240 14.74 -5.03 31.94
N GLN A 241 13.46 -4.78 31.65
CA GLN A 241 12.62 -3.74 32.28
C GLN A 241 11.72 -4.36 33.34
#